data_AF-A0A9N8DGF3-F1
#
_entry.id   AF-A0A9N8DGF3-F1
#
_cell.length_a   1.000
_cell.length_b   1.000
_cell.length_c   1.000
_cell.angle_alpha   90.00
_cell.angle_beta   90.00
_cell.angle_gamma   90.00
#
_symmetry.space_group_name_H-M   'P 1'
#
loop_
_entity.id
_entity.type
_entity.pdbx_description
1 polymer ?
#
loop_
_entity_poly.entity_id
_entity_poly.type
_entity_poly.pdbx_seq_one_letter_code
_entity_poly.pdbx_strand_id
1 'polypeptide(L)'
;MAPDKRRKYARWQFTAPAFTEALIDHLSGLISRSTILYVTYAVCNDATGNRLLQGYIVTSSRQRIPTVHRLIGNVFLKGCTSFKPILLEIQTTASFEEFGADDHSECFRERVKSMVSIIQQGASIYHLFDSGFGDVCKENPSAVQMLMTKVEKKKASSETAKP
;
A
#
# COMPACT_ATOMS: atom_id res chain seq x y z
N MET A 1 -9.11 27.55 28.39
CA MET A 1 -9.37 26.38 27.51
C MET A 1 -8.15 25.47 27.54
N ALA A 2 -8.31 24.19 27.90
CA ALA A 2 -7.19 23.24 27.87
C ALA A 2 -6.83 22.85 26.42
N PRO A 3 -5.55 22.65 26.08
CA PRO A 3 -5.16 22.22 24.74
C PRO A 3 -5.67 20.80 24.47
N ASP A 4 -6.30 20.61 23.31
CA ASP A 4 -6.79 19.31 22.87
C ASP A 4 -5.61 18.39 22.49
N LYS A 5 -5.32 17.44 23.38
CA LYS A 5 -4.16 16.52 23.29
C LYS A 5 -4.34 15.38 22.27
N ARG A 6 -5.45 15.32 21.53
CA ARG A 6 -5.68 14.25 20.55
C ARG A 6 -4.68 14.33 19.39
N ARG A 7 -4.03 13.20 19.11
CA ARG A 7 -2.99 13.11 18.07
C ARG A 7 -3.54 13.42 16.69
N LYS A 8 -2.71 14.11 15.89
CA LYS A 8 -2.97 14.41 14.48
C LYS A 8 -1.91 13.75 13.60
N TYR A 9 -2.29 13.29 12.42
CA TYR A 9 -1.36 12.69 11.44
C TYR A 9 -1.68 13.21 10.05
N ALA A 10 -0.66 13.41 9.22
CA ALA A 10 -0.83 13.73 7.81
C ALA A 10 -1.03 12.48 6.96
N ARG A 11 -0.60 11.32 7.47
CA ARG A 11 -0.54 10.03 6.80
C ARG A 11 -1.36 9.02 7.56
N TRP A 12 -2.19 8.28 6.84
CA TRP A 12 -3.10 7.30 7.43
C TRP A 12 -3.09 6.03 6.60
N GLN A 13 -3.07 4.89 7.29
CA GLN A 13 -3.43 3.60 6.69
C GLN A 13 -4.89 3.30 7.02
N PHE A 14 -5.56 2.63 6.11
CA PHE A 14 -6.92 2.19 6.31
C PHE A 14 -7.16 0.75 5.87
N THR A 15 -8.17 0.14 6.49
CA THR A 15 -8.65 -1.20 6.13
C THR A 15 -10.18 -1.20 6.14
N ALA A 16 -10.79 -1.71 5.07
CA ALA A 16 -12.23 -1.89 4.93
C ALA A 16 -12.55 -3.36 4.61
N PRO A 17 -12.92 -4.18 5.61
CA PRO A 17 -13.23 -5.60 5.41
C PRO A 17 -14.51 -5.88 4.62
N ALA A 18 -15.45 -4.93 4.60
CA ALA A 18 -16.71 -5.02 3.87
C ALA A 18 -16.86 -3.77 2.98
N PHE A 19 -16.03 -3.68 1.93
CA PHE A 19 -16.05 -2.56 1.00
C PHE A 19 -17.07 -2.77 -0.12
N THR A 20 -17.58 -1.67 -0.67
CA THR A 20 -18.50 -1.64 -1.81
C THR A 20 -17.83 -0.96 -3.01
N GLU A 21 -18.37 -1.15 -4.21
CA GLU A 21 -17.93 -0.39 -5.40
C GLU A 21 -18.07 1.12 -5.17
N ALA A 22 -19.15 1.56 -4.50
CA ALA A 22 -19.33 2.96 -4.13
C ALA A 22 -18.19 3.52 -3.25
N LEU A 23 -17.59 2.69 -2.38
CA LEU A 23 -16.42 3.13 -1.60
C LEU A 23 -15.19 3.29 -2.52
N ILE A 24 -14.99 2.38 -3.47
CA ILE A 24 -13.91 2.45 -4.46
C ILE A 24 -14.06 3.73 -5.29
N ASP A 25 -15.24 3.95 -5.88
CA ASP A 25 -15.53 5.14 -6.69
C ASP A 25 -15.30 6.43 -5.89
N HIS A 26 -15.75 6.44 -4.64
CA HIS A 26 -15.53 7.55 -3.74
C HIS A 26 -14.04 7.80 -3.48
N LEU A 27 -13.25 6.76 -3.23
CA LEU A 27 -11.80 6.86 -3.00
C LEU A 27 -11.07 7.38 -4.23
N SER A 28 -11.41 6.89 -5.42
CA SER A 28 -10.85 7.36 -6.71
C SER A 28 -11.14 8.84 -6.96
N GLY A 29 -12.32 9.32 -6.52
CA GLY A 29 -12.73 10.72 -6.62
C GLY A 29 -12.12 11.66 -5.56
N LEU A 30 -11.42 11.16 -4.55
CA LEU A 30 -10.99 11.97 -3.39
C LEU A 30 -10.01 13.08 -3.72
N ILE A 31 -9.23 12.93 -4.79
CA ILE A 31 -8.12 13.83 -5.12
C ILE A 31 -8.61 15.14 -5.75
N SER A 32 -9.87 15.17 -6.19
CA SER A 32 -10.57 16.42 -6.50
C SER A 32 -10.66 17.37 -5.29
N ARG A 33 -10.43 16.88 -4.06
CA ARG A 33 -10.47 17.68 -2.83
C ARG A 33 -9.07 18.18 -2.48
N SER A 34 -8.92 19.50 -2.29
CA SER A 34 -7.66 20.17 -1.89
C SER A 34 -7.02 19.66 -0.59
N THR A 35 -7.74 18.86 0.19
CA THR A 35 -7.28 18.29 1.46
C THR A 35 -6.50 16.99 1.27
N ILE A 36 -6.71 16.26 0.16
CA ILE A 36 -6.09 14.97 -0.11
C ILE A 36 -5.02 15.15 -1.19
N LEU A 37 -3.79 14.75 -0.89
CA LEU A 37 -2.67 14.82 -1.85
C LEU A 37 -2.51 13.50 -2.61
N TYR A 38 -2.69 12.38 -1.90
CA TYR A 38 -2.38 11.06 -2.42
C TYR A 38 -3.26 10.00 -1.78
N VAL A 39 -3.73 9.06 -2.59
CA VAL A 39 -4.47 7.88 -2.16
C VAL A 39 -3.95 6.68 -2.93
N THR A 40 -3.72 5.58 -2.25
CA THR A 40 -3.52 4.28 -2.89
C THR A 40 -4.22 3.20 -2.09
N TYR A 41 -4.68 2.17 -2.78
CA TYR A 41 -5.29 1.00 -2.15
C TYR A 41 -5.06 -0.24 -2.99
N ALA A 42 -5.23 -1.41 -2.37
CA ALA A 42 -5.29 -2.69 -3.04
C ALA A 42 -6.40 -3.55 -2.43
N VAL A 43 -6.97 -4.42 -3.25
CA VAL A 43 -7.87 -5.48 -2.77
C VAL A 43 -7.02 -6.68 -2.38
N CYS A 44 -6.98 -6.97 -1.08
CA CYS A 44 -6.23 -8.08 -0.52
C CYS A 44 -7.17 -9.19 -0.05
N ASN A 45 -6.64 -10.41 0.09
CA ASN A 45 -7.31 -11.48 0.80
C ASN A 45 -6.65 -11.66 2.16
N ASP A 46 -7.44 -11.73 3.23
CA ASP A 46 -6.91 -12.11 4.54
C ASP A 46 -6.56 -13.61 4.61
N ALA A 47 -6.04 -14.04 5.76
CA ALA A 47 -5.67 -15.44 5.98
C ALA A 47 -6.86 -16.42 5.89
N THR A 48 -8.09 -15.93 5.99
CA THR A 48 -9.32 -16.72 5.86
C THR A 48 -9.94 -16.65 4.47
N GLY A 49 -9.30 -15.93 3.53
CA GLY A 49 -9.78 -15.77 2.16
C GLY A 49 -10.81 -14.66 1.97
N ASN A 50 -11.11 -13.86 3.00
CA ASN A 50 -12.03 -12.73 2.87
C ASN A 50 -11.35 -11.59 2.12
N ARG A 51 -12.06 -11.00 1.18
CA ARG A 51 -11.61 -9.81 0.45
C ARG A 51 -11.72 -8.59 1.35
N LEU A 52 -10.65 -7.83 1.45
CA LEU A 52 -10.62 -6.54 2.14
C LEU A 52 -9.95 -5.49 1.27
N LEU A 53 -10.28 -4.23 1.50
CA LEU A 53 -9.59 -3.10 0.90
C LEU A 53 -8.55 -2.60 1.91
N GLN A 54 -7.29 -2.60 1.52
CA GLN A 54 -6.20 -2.03 2.31
C GLN A 54 -5.66 -0.83 1.58
N GLY A 55 -5.49 0.29 2.28
CA GLY A 55 -5.07 1.52 1.63
C GLY A 55 -4.30 2.48 2.51
N TYR A 56 -3.84 3.53 1.86
CA TYR A 56 -3.00 4.57 2.41
C TYR A 56 -3.41 5.92 1.83
N ILE A 57 -3.47 6.94 2.69
CA ILE A 57 -3.85 8.30 2.32
C ILE A 57 -2.92 9.33 2.93
N VAL A 58 -2.56 10.33 2.13
CA VAL A 58 -1.82 11.51 2.54
C VAL A 58 -2.71 12.73 2.39
N THR A 59 -2.74 13.53 3.45
CA THR A 59 -3.49 14.77 3.55
C THR A 59 -2.54 15.95 3.51
N SER A 60 -2.99 17.10 2.98
CA SER A 60 -2.19 18.32 2.88
C SER A 60 -1.81 18.94 4.23
N SER A 61 -2.47 18.51 5.31
CA SER A 61 -2.16 18.92 6.68
C SER A 61 -2.55 17.84 7.67
N ARG A 62 -1.95 17.83 8.88
CA ARG A 62 -2.21 16.80 9.89
C ARG A 62 -3.69 16.83 10.34
N GLN A 63 -4.43 15.78 10.02
CA GLN A 63 -5.83 15.61 10.37
C GLN A 63 -6.02 14.81 11.66
N ARG A 64 -7.27 14.77 12.16
CA ARG A 64 -7.70 13.87 13.25
C ARG A 64 -8.52 12.72 12.66
N ILE A 65 -8.61 11.61 13.40
CA ILE A 65 -9.41 10.43 13.01
C ILE A 65 -10.83 10.81 12.53
N PRO A 66 -11.63 11.62 13.28
CA PRO A 66 -12.98 11.96 12.83
C PRO A 66 -13.01 12.76 11.53
N THR A 67 -12.02 13.61 11.28
CA THR A 67 -11.91 14.34 10.01
C THR A 67 -11.63 13.38 8.87
N VAL A 68 -10.74 12.41 9.06
CA VAL A 68 -10.41 11.42 8.03
C VAL A 68 -11.59 10.49 7.76
N HIS A 69 -12.35 10.09 8.78
CA HIS A 69 -13.60 9.33 8.57
C HIS A 69 -14.62 10.09 7.71
N ARG A 70 -14.76 11.41 7.90
CA ARG A 70 -15.63 12.21 7.03
C ARG A 70 -15.12 12.29 5.59
N LEU A 71 -13.81 12.13 5.40
CA LEU A 71 -13.21 12.13 4.07
C LEU A 71 -13.39 10.78 3.39
N ILE A 72 -13.06 9.66 4.04
CA ILE A 72 -12.94 8.35 3.38
C ILE A 72 -13.97 7.31 3.82
N GLY A 73 -14.90 7.69 4.71
CA GLY A 73 -15.93 6.80 5.23
C GLY A 73 -15.55 6.08 6.53
N ASN A 74 -16.43 5.16 6.94
CA ASN A 74 -16.26 4.39 8.16
C ASN A 74 -15.38 3.15 7.93
N VAL A 75 -14.07 3.35 7.93
CA VAL A 75 -13.05 2.30 7.75
C VAL A 75 -12.16 2.23 8.98
N PHE A 76 -11.47 1.11 9.21
CA PHE A 76 -10.47 1.04 10.27
C PHE A 76 -9.31 1.95 9.91
N LEU A 77 -9.03 2.95 10.76
CA LEU A 77 -8.00 3.95 10.53
C LEU A 77 -6.86 3.81 11.53
N LYS A 78 -5.63 3.94 11.04
CA LYS A 78 -4.44 4.08 11.88
C LYS A 78 -3.52 5.17 11.34
N GLY A 79 -3.13 6.09 12.20
CA GLY A 79 -2.13 7.10 11.85
C GLY A 79 -0.75 6.46 11.76
N CYS A 80 0.03 6.83 10.74
CA CYS A 80 1.35 6.27 10.50
C CYS A 80 2.39 7.37 10.33
N THR A 81 3.60 7.11 10.82
CA THR A 81 4.77 7.99 10.68
C THR A 81 5.65 7.53 9.51
N SER A 82 5.79 6.21 9.35
CA SER A 82 6.45 5.57 8.20
C SER A 82 5.41 5.08 7.19
N PHE A 83 5.69 5.27 5.91
CA PHE A 83 4.88 4.78 4.79
C PHE A 83 5.44 3.50 4.16
N LYS A 84 6.72 3.16 4.43
CA LYS A 84 7.41 2.10 3.69
C LYS A 84 6.72 0.72 3.78
N PRO A 85 6.32 0.22 4.98
CA PRO A 85 5.75 -1.12 5.08
C PRO A 85 4.40 -1.24 4.37
N ILE A 86 3.53 -0.25 4.57
CA ILE A 86 2.18 -0.25 3.99
C ILE A 86 2.22 -0.07 2.47
N LEU A 87 3.08 0.82 1.96
CA LEU A 87 3.22 1.01 0.52
C LEU A 87 3.84 -0.21 -0.16
N LEU A 88 4.80 -0.88 0.49
CA LEU A 88 5.34 -2.14 -0.03
C LEU A 88 4.24 -3.20 -0.17
N GLU A 89 3.42 -3.38 0.86
CA GLU A 89 2.32 -4.36 0.83
C GLU A 89 1.28 -4.04 -0.26
N ILE A 90 0.87 -2.77 -0.37
CA ILE A 90 -0.08 -2.31 -1.37
C ILE A 90 0.49 -2.50 -2.79
N GLN A 91 1.68 -1.96 -3.07
CA GLN A 91 2.25 -1.94 -4.42
C GLN A 91 2.71 -3.30 -4.94
N THR A 92 2.89 -4.27 -4.05
CA THR A 92 3.20 -5.66 -4.44
C THR A 92 1.94 -6.49 -4.71
N THR A 93 0.76 -5.92 -4.50
CA THR A 93 -0.52 -6.56 -4.78
C THR A 93 -0.96 -6.25 -6.20
N ALA A 94 -1.39 -7.26 -6.97
CA ALA A 94 -1.68 -7.09 -8.40
C ALA A 94 -2.88 -6.16 -8.72
N SER A 95 -3.79 -5.98 -7.76
CA SER A 95 -5.02 -5.18 -7.87
C SER A 95 -4.87 -3.78 -7.27
N PHE A 96 -3.64 -3.28 -7.11
CA PHE A 96 -3.44 -1.97 -6.51
C PHE A 96 -3.81 -0.85 -7.49
N GLU A 97 -4.35 0.23 -6.93
CA GLU A 97 -4.64 1.47 -7.63
C GLU A 97 -4.00 2.63 -6.87
N GLU A 98 -3.57 3.66 -7.61
CA GLU A 98 -2.83 4.80 -7.10
C GLU A 98 -3.39 6.08 -7.75
N PHE A 99 -3.66 7.08 -6.93
CA PHE A 99 -4.18 8.37 -7.35
C PHE A 99 -3.36 9.48 -6.69
N GLY A 100 -3.11 10.55 -7.46
CA GLY A 100 -2.51 11.80 -6.97
C GLY A 100 -0.99 11.73 -6.87
N ALA A 101 -0.42 12.64 -6.09
CA ALA A 101 1.03 12.78 -5.96
C ALA A 101 1.44 12.95 -4.49
N ASP A 102 2.47 12.21 -4.10
CA ASP A 102 3.18 12.37 -2.83
C ASP A 102 4.67 12.22 -3.08
N ASP A 103 5.34 13.37 -3.30
CA ASP A 103 6.77 13.46 -3.57
C ASP A 103 7.61 12.77 -2.48
N HIS A 104 7.11 12.76 -1.24
CA HIS A 104 7.81 12.13 -0.12
C HIS A 104 7.92 10.61 -0.24
N SER A 105 6.95 9.96 -0.87
CA SER A 105 6.97 8.51 -1.06
C SER A 105 7.32 8.09 -2.49
N GLU A 106 7.39 9.02 -3.45
CA GLU A 106 7.63 8.73 -4.87
C GLU A 106 8.89 7.89 -5.10
N CYS A 107 10.05 8.33 -4.63
CA CYS A 107 11.29 7.57 -4.76
C CYS A 107 11.17 6.14 -4.18
N PHE A 108 10.44 5.97 -3.07
CA PHE A 108 10.23 4.65 -2.50
C PHE A 108 9.30 3.80 -3.38
N ARG A 109 8.24 4.41 -3.94
CA ARG A 109 7.30 3.75 -4.86
C ARG A 109 8.01 3.25 -6.12
N GLU A 110 8.85 4.09 -6.72
CA GLU A 110 9.67 3.71 -7.88
C GLU A 110 10.67 2.60 -7.55
N ARG A 111 11.27 2.66 -6.36
CA ARG A 111 12.18 1.65 -5.86
C ARG A 111 11.47 0.30 -5.65
N VAL A 112 10.26 0.28 -5.09
CA VAL A 112 9.45 -0.93 -4.98
C VAL A 112 9.11 -1.50 -6.36
N LYS A 113 8.70 -0.66 -7.33
CA LYS A 113 8.46 -1.10 -8.71
C LYS A 113 9.70 -1.75 -9.34
N SER A 114 10.87 -1.14 -9.15
CA SER A 114 12.15 -1.67 -9.63
C SER A 114 12.47 -3.03 -8.98
N MET A 115 12.29 -3.14 -7.66
CA MET A 115 12.48 -4.39 -6.93
C MET A 115 11.56 -5.51 -7.45
N VAL A 116 10.28 -5.21 -7.66
CA VAL A 116 9.29 -6.15 -8.20
C VAL A 116 9.71 -6.64 -9.59
N SER A 117 10.18 -5.75 -10.46
CA SER A 117 10.67 -6.11 -11.80
C SER A 117 11.87 -7.06 -11.74
N ILE A 118 12.84 -6.81 -10.87
CA ILE A 118 14.02 -7.67 -10.68
C ILE A 118 13.61 -9.06 -10.16
N ILE A 119 12.67 -9.12 -9.21
CA ILE A 119 12.12 -10.40 -8.73
C ILE A 119 11.41 -11.16 -9.86
N GLN A 120 10.62 -10.46 -10.68
CA GLN A 120 9.95 -11.05 -11.85
C GLN A 120 10.94 -11.64 -12.85
N GLN A 121 12.13 -11.07 -12.98
CA GLN A 121 13.21 -11.61 -13.81
C GLN A 121 13.87 -12.86 -13.19
N GLY A 122 13.55 -13.22 -11.96
CA GLY A 122 14.05 -14.44 -11.28
C GLY A 122 15.22 -14.18 -10.34
N ALA A 123 15.44 -12.93 -9.93
CA ALA A 123 16.45 -12.62 -8.93
C ALA A 123 16.19 -13.32 -7.60
N SER A 124 17.28 -13.76 -6.95
CA SER A 124 17.26 -14.29 -5.60
C SER A 124 17.26 -13.17 -4.56
N ILE A 125 16.98 -13.52 -3.30
CA ILE A 125 17.03 -12.57 -2.18
C ILE A 125 18.44 -11.94 -2.06
N TYR A 126 19.50 -12.71 -2.28
CA TYR A 126 20.88 -12.22 -2.25
C TYR A 126 21.12 -11.15 -3.32
N HIS A 127 20.62 -11.37 -4.54
CA HIS A 127 20.72 -10.38 -5.60
C HIS A 127 20.00 -9.08 -5.23
N LEU A 128 18.87 -9.14 -4.52
CA LEU A 128 18.19 -7.93 -4.02
C LEU A 128 19.02 -7.18 -2.98
N PHE A 129 19.70 -7.88 -2.09
CA PHE A 129 20.63 -7.26 -1.14
C PHE A 129 21.76 -6.52 -1.86
N ASP A 130 22.38 -7.16 -2.85
CA ASP A 130 23.49 -6.60 -3.63
C ASP A 130 23.04 -5.45 -4.56
N SER A 131 21.80 -5.51 -5.06
CA SER A 131 21.18 -4.47 -5.89
C SER A 131 20.68 -3.27 -5.08
N GLY A 132 21.06 -3.20 -3.80
CA GLY A 132 20.76 -2.06 -2.94
C GLY A 132 19.34 -2.06 -2.38
N PHE A 133 18.60 -3.19 -2.34
CA PHE A 133 17.31 -3.30 -1.65
C PHE A 133 17.42 -3.88 -0.23
N GLY A 134 18.64 -3.99 0.30
CA GLY A 134 18.89 -4.63 1.59
C GLY A 134 18.15 -3.99 2.78
N ASP A 135 17.87 -2.69 2.76
CA ASP A 135 17.03 -2.02 3.76
C ASP A 135 15.57 -2.47 3.67
N VAL A 136 15.00 -2.55 2.46
CA VAL A 136 13.63 -3.02 2.23
C VAL A 136 13.49 -4.48 2.68
N CYS A 137 14.46 -5.32 2.33
CA CYS A 137 14.51 -6.73 2.73
C CYS A 137 14.62 -6.89 4.26
N LYS A 138 15.41 -6.05 4.94
CA LYS A 138 15.56 -6.08 6.41
C LYS A 138 14.34 -5.55 7.14
N GLU A 139 13.75 -4.45 6.66
CA GLU A 139 12.60 -3.82 7.29
C GLU A 139 11.32 -4.64 7.10
N ASN A 140 11.19 -5.39 5.99
CA ASN A 140 9.95 -6.11 5.62
C ASN A 140 10.22 -7.52 5.04
N PRO A 141 10.91 -8.42 5.76
CA PRO A 141 11.34 -9.71 5.22
C PRO A 141 10.17 -10.57 4.76
N SER A 142 9.09 -10.63 5.54
CA SER A 142 7.91 -11.45 5.21
C SER A 142 7.21 -10.96 3.93
N ALA A 143 7.11 -9.65 3.72
CA ALA A 143 6.47 -9.09 2.53
C ALA A 143 7.28 -9.42 1.26
N VAL A 144 8.62 -9.29 1.35
CA VAL A 144 9.53 -9.64 0.25
C VAL A 144 9.46 -11.14 -0.05
N GLN A 145 9.48 -12.00 0.98
CA GLN A 145 9.39 -13.44 0.80
C GLN A 145 8.06 -13.85 0.14
N MET A 146 6.94 -13.29 0.60
CA MET A 146 5.64 -13.54 -0.03
C MET A 146 5.62 -13.11 -1.50
N LEU A 147 6.21 -11.97 -1.83
CA LEU A 147 6.31 -11.49 -3.21
C LEU A 147 7.10 -12.47 -4.09
N MET A 148 8.27 -12.92 -3.63
CA MET A 148 9.09 -13.88 -4.36
C MET A 148 8.34 -15.19 -4.60
N THR A 149 7.71 -15.76 -3.56
CA THR A 149 6.90 -16.98 -3.69
C THR A 149 5.71 -16.80 -4.63
N LYS A 150 5.05 -15.63 -4.61
CA LYS A 150 3.96 -15.32 -5.56
C LYS A 150 4.46 -15.33 -7.01
N VAL A 151 5.64 -14.76 -7.27
CA VAL A 151 6.24 -14.73 -8.60
C VAL A 151 6.64 -16.12 -9.08
N GLU A 152 7.27 -16.92 -8.21
CA GLU A 152 7.64 -18.32 -8.52
C GLU A 152 6.42 -19.17 -8.88
N LYS A 153 5.34 -19.08 -8.09
CA LYS A 153 4.08 -19.78 -8.37
C LYS A 153 3.49 -19.39 -9.73
N LYS A 154 3.51 -18.10 -10.07
CA LYS A 154 3.02 -17.62 -11.38
C LYS A 154 3.84 -18.18 -12.54
N LYS A 155 5.17 -18.24 -12.41
CA LYS A 155 6.05 -18.83 -13.43
C LYS A 155 5.75 -20.32 -13.63
N ALA A 156 5.67 -21.08 -12.54
CA ALA A 156 5.36 -22.52 -12.60
C ALA A 156 4.00 -22.81 -13.27
N SER A 157 2.97 -21.99 -13.00
CA SER A 157 1.67 -22.11 -13.66
C SER A 157 1.68 -21.72 -15.15
N SER A 158 2.64 -20.89 -15.58
CA SER A 158 2.76 -20.48 -16.99
C SER A 158 3.54 -21.48 -17.86
N GLU A 159 4.46 -22.23 -17.26
CA GLU A 159 5.24 -23.27 -17.95
C GLU A 159 4.44 -24.56 -18.15
N THR A 160 3.53 -24.89 -17.23
CA THR A 160 2.60 -26.03 -17.36
C THR A 160 1.45 -25.77 -18.35
N ALA A 161 1.28 -24.54 -18.81
CA ALA A 161 0.24 -24.16 -19.78
C ALA A 161 0.75 -24.09 -21.24
N LYS A 162 2.02 -24.41 -21.50
CA LYS A 162 2.54 -24.56 -22.87
C LYS A 162 2.34 -26.00 -23.36
N PRO A 163 1.52 -26.23 -24.42
CA PRO A 163 1.35 -27.55 -25.04
C PRO A 163 2.62 -28.04 -25.74
#